data_AF-A0A952IN63-F1
#
_entry.id   AF-A0A952IN63-F1
#
_cell.length_a   1.000
_cell.length_b   1.000
_cell.length_c   1.000
_cell.angle_alpha   90.00
_cell.angle_beta   90.00
_cell.angle_gamma   90.00
#
_symmetry.space_group_name_H-M   'P 1'
#
loop_
_entity.id
_entity.type
_entity.pdbx_description
1 polymer ?
#
loop_
_entity_poly.entity_id
_entity_poly.type
_entity_poly.pdbx_seq_one_letter_code
_entity_poly.pdbx_strand_id
1 'polypeptide(L)'
;MLDKFAIGVSKLSVFLGKACGVFYLAAIALSVFEVFMRYALNQPTSWTSETIMMLVATAWLLCVGAVTQQQRHITVTTMELLVGRTVWAKMKKVAIAISMCGVLGLIIMLWEPMLKVMKSPQTTGSAFDPPSPTYVKTMFVVAACLYFLQLLANLIARNSSGNQESENDAD
;
A
#
# COMPACT_ATOMS: atom_id res chain seq x y z
N MET A 1 0.20 -25.46 -5.10
CA MET A 1 0.59 -24.67 -3.89
C MET A 1 0.64 -23.18 -4.17
N LEU A 2 1.20 -22.77 -5.32
CA LEU A 2 1.30 -21.36 -5.75
C LEU A 2 -0.06 -20.65 -5.86
N ASP A 3 -1.12 -21.34 -6.32
CA ASP A 3 -2.47 -20.74 -6.41
C ASP A 3 -3.09 -20.47 -5.04
N LYS A 4 -2.86 -21.37 -4.06
CA LYS A 4 -3.31 -21.17 -2.67
C LYS A 4 -2.63 -19.96 -2.04
N PHE A 5 -1.35 -19.73 -2.36
CA PHE A 5 -0.61 -18.55 -1.93
C PHE A 5 -1.16 -17.26 -2.56
N ALA A 6 -1.41 -17.25 -3.87
CA ALA A 6 -1.98 -16.10 -4.57
C ALA A 6 -3.39 -15.72 -4.04
N ILE A 7 -4.22 -16.72 -3.72
CA ILE A 7 -5.55 -16.51 -3.12
C ILE A 7 -5.41 -15.93 -1.69
N GLY A 8 -4.46 -16.43 -0.90
CA GLY A 8 -4.19 -15.94 0.45
C GLY A 8 -3.79 -14.47 0.46
N VAL A 9 -2.84 -14.09 -0.39
CA VAL A 9 -2.39 -12.70 -0.58
C VAL A 9 -3.54 -11.80 -1.08
N SER A 10 -4.38 -12.31 -1.98
CA SER A 10 -5.54 -11.56 -2.46
C SER A 10 -6.57 -11.28 -1.36
N LYS A 11 -6.86 -12.26 -0.50
CA LYS A 11 -7.76 -12.07 0.66
C LYS A 11 -7.19 -11.08 1.66
N LEU A 12 -5.88 -11.14 1.92
CA LEU A 12 -5.19 -10.19 2.79
C LEU A 12 -5.34 -8.76 2.28
N SER A 13 -5.16 -8.54 0.98
CA SER A 13 -5.30 -7.21 0.38
C SER A 13 -6.73 -6.65 0.44
N VAL A 14 -7.76 -7.49 0.25
CA VAL A 14 -9.16 -7.07 0.44
C VAL A 14 -9.43 -6.71 1.91
N PHE A 15 -8.87 -7.46 2.85
CA PHE A 15 -8.98 -7.17 4.27
C PHE A 15 -8.30 -5.86 4.65
N LEU A 16 -7.08 -5.63 4.18
CA LEU A 16 -6.33 -4.38 4.38
C LEU A 16 -7.08 -3.17 3.80
N GLY A 17 -7.72 -3.34 2.63
CA GLY A 17 -8.57 -2.30 2.04
C GLY A 17 -9.76 -1.93 2.91
N LYS A 18 -10.41 -2.92 3.55
CA LYS A 18 -11.49 -2.66 4.52
C LYS A 18 -10.99 -2.00 5.80
N ALA A 19 -9.84 -2.44 6.32
CA ALA A 19 -9.24 -1.88 7.52
C ALA A 19 -8.90 -0.39 7.36
N CYS A 20 -8.42 0.02 6.18
CA CYS A 20 -8.12 1.40 5.83
C CYS A 20 -9.29 2.37 6.09
N GLY A 21 -10.53 1.96 5.76
CA GLY A 21 -11.72 2.78 5.99
C GLY A 21 -11.95 3.08 7.48
N VAL A 22 -11.67 2.12 8.36
CA VAL A 22 -11.81 2.29 9.82
C VAL A 22 -10.79 3.29 10.35
N PHE A 23 -9.54 3.24 9.87
CA PHE A 23 -8.50 4.20 10.26
C PHE A 23 -8.84 5.63 9.85
N TYR A 24 -9.37 5.83 8.64
CA TYR A 24 -9.80 7.16 8.20
C TYR A 24 -11.01 7.69 8.99
N LEU A 25 -11.98 6.83 9.32
CA LEU A 25 -13.09 7.23 10.19
C LEU A 25 -12.60 7.65 11.58
N ALA A 26 -11.65 6.91 12.16
CA ALA A 26 -11.03 7.27 13.44
C ALA A 26 -10.28 8.61 13.35
N ALA A 27 -9.55 8.85 12.25
CA ALA A 27 -8.86 10.12 12.02
C ALA A 27 -9.85 11.30 11.94
N ILE A 28 -10.96 11.14 11.21
CA ILE A 28 -12.01 12.17 11.11
C ILE A 28 -12.64 12.45 12.48
N ALA A 29 -12.95 11.41 13.26
CA ALA A 29 -13.52 11.58 14.60
C ALA A 29 -12.57 12.36 15.53
N LEU A 30 -11.27 12.06 15.48
CA LEU A 30 -10.24 12.81 16.21
C LEU A 30 -10.14 14.26 15.73
N SER A 31 -10.24 14.52 14.42
CA SER A 31 -10.24 15.90 13.89
C SER A 31 -11.44 16.70 14.37
N VAL A 32 -12.63 16.10 14.41
CA VAL A 32 -13.84 16.76 14.94
C VAL A 32 -13.69 17.04 16.43
N PHE A 33 -13.12 16.10 17.19
CA PHE A 33 -12.82 16.30 18.61
C PHE A 33 -11.83 17.45 18.83
N GLU A 34 -10.78 17.56 18.01
CA GLU A 34 -9.80 18.65 18.07
C GLU A 34 -10.46 20.02 17.82
N VAL A 35 -11.30 20.11 16.79
CA VAL A 35 -12.07 21.32 16.47
C VAL A 35 -12.98 21.69 17.65
N PHE A 36 -13.66 20.71 18.25
CA PHE A 36 -14.50 20.97 19.43
C PHE A 36 -13.67 21.49 20.62
N MET A 37 -12.56 20.83 20.95
CA MET A 37 -11.65 21.27 22.03
C MET A 37 -11.10 22.69 21.79
N ARG A 38 -10.75 23.01 20.54
CA ARG A 38 -10.18 24.31 20.17
C ARG A 38 -11.22 25.43 20.19
N TYR A 39 -12.40 25.21 19.63
CA TYR A 39 -13.40 26.29 19.46
C TYR A 39 -14.43 26.35 20.59
N ALA A 40 -14.78 25.22 21.22
CA ALA A 40 -15.75 25.19 22.32
C ALA A 40 -15.08 25.33 23.69
N LEU A 41 -13.95 24.64 23.90
CA LEU A 41 -13.27 24.58 25.21
C LEU A 41 -12.01 25.46 25.28
N ASN A 42 -11.60 26.07 24.17
CA ASN A 42 -10.44 26.96 24.04
C ASN A 42 -9.12 26.35 24.59
N GLN A 43 -9.02 25.02 24.62
CA GLN A 43 -7.88 24.26 25.10
C GLN A 43 -7.36 23.35 23.98
N PRO A 44 -6.39 23.82 23.17
CA PRO A 44 -5.82 23.00 22.10
C PRO A 44 -4.99 21.85 22.69
N THR A 45 -5.26 20.63 22.24
CA THR A 45 -4.51 19.42 22.61
C THR A 45 -3.37 19.16 21.63
N SER A 46 -2.12 19.14 22.11
CA SER A 46 -0.93 18.94 21.27
C SER A 46 -0.81 17.53 20.68
N TRP A 47 -1.37 16.51 21.35
CA TRP A 47 -1.23 15.10 20.96
C TRP A 47 -2.18 14.67 19.83
N THR A 48 -3.27 15.42 19.60
CA THR A 48 -4.35 15.01 18.69
C THR A 48 -3.92 15.11 17.23
N SER A 49 -3.28 16.21 16.84
CA SER A 49 -2.78 16.45 15.48
C SER A 49 -1.72 15.43 15.06
N GLU A 50 -0.82 15.06 15.97
CA GLU A 50 0.21 14.03 15.74
C GLU A 50 -0.41 12.63 15.62
N THR A 51 -1.42 12.32 16.43
CA THR A 51 -2.13 11.04 16.37
C THR A 51 -2.90 10.89 15.05
N ILE A 52 -3.55 11.96 14.57
CA ILE A 52 -4.22 11.99 13.26
C ILE A 52 -3.21 11.72 12.14
N MET A 53 -2.02 12.35 12.19
CA MET A 53 -0.97 12.10 11.20
C MET A 53 -0.51 10.64 11.18
N MET A 54 -0.33 10.01 12.34
CA MET A 54 0.03 8.58 12.43
C MET A 54 -1.07 7.66 11.88
N LEU A 55 -2.34 7.96 12.17
CA LEU A 55 -3.51 7.21 11.67
C LEU A 55 -3.64 7.32 10.15
N VAL A 56 -3.48 8.52 9.60
CA VAL A 56 -3.57 8.75 8.15
C VAL A 56 -2.39 8.10 7.43
N ALA A 57 -1.18 8.20 7.97
CA ALA A 57 0.00 7.56 7.41
C ALA A 57 -0.15 6.03 7.38
N THR A 58 -0.61 5.41 8.48
CA THR A 58 -0.86 3.96 8.52
C THR A 58 -1.98 3.54 7.58
N ALA A 59 -3.09 4.27 7.54
CA ALA A 59 -4.17 3.99 6.60
C ALA A 59 -3.67 3.99 5.15
N TRP A 60 -2.89 5.02 4.78
CA TRP A 60 -2.34 5.16 3.43
C TRP A 60 -1.40 3.99 3.09
N LEU A 61 -0.52 3.61 4.01
CA LEU A 61 0.43 2.52 3.83
C LEU A 61 -0.25 1.15 3.69
N LEU A 62 -1.32 0.90 4.45
CA LEU A 62 -2.12 -0.32 4.30
C LEU A 62 -2.94 -0.34 3.00
N CYS A 63 -3.31 0.84 2.48
CA CYS A 63 -4.07 0.99 1.24
C CYS A 63 -3.27 0.56 -0.01
N VAL A 64 -1.94 0.76 -0.02
CA VAL A 64 -1.07 0.48 -1.18
C VAL A 64 -1.22 -0.96 -1.70
N GLY A 65 -1.26 -1.95 -0.80
CA GLY A 65 -1.47 -3.36 -1.19
C GLY A 65 -2.86 -3.63 -1.77
N ALA A 66 -3.89 -3.05 -1.16
CA ALA A 66 -5.28 -3.23 -1.57
C ALA A 66 -5.59 -2.65 -2.96
N VAL A 67 -5.10 -1.44 -3.25
CA VAL A 67 -5.29 -0.76 -4.55
C VAL A 67 -4.63 -1.53 -5.70
N THR A 68 -3.47 -2.12 -5.41
CA THR A 68 -2.70 -2.92 -6.37
C THR A 68 -3.40 -4.22 -6.76
N GLN A 69 -4.07 -4.86 -5.79
CA GLN A 69 -4.79 -6.10 -6.02
C GLN A 69 -6.01 -5.89 -6.93
N GLN A 70 -6.66 -4.72 -6.87
CA GLN A 70 -7.83 -4.44 -7.69
C GLN A 70 -7.51 -4.24 -9.19
N GLN A 71 -6.24 -4.22 -9.61
CA GLN A 71 -5.82 -3.94 -11.00
C GLN A 71 -6.45 -2.64 -11.55
N ARG A 72 -6.97 -1.78 -10.66
CA ARG A 72 -7.63 -0.52 -10.97
C ARG A 72 -6.64 0.63 -11.12
N HIS A 73 -5.41 0.44 -10.66
CA HIS A 73 -4.33 1.35 -10.97
C HIS A 73 -3.91 1.13 -12.43
N ILE A 74 -4.50 1.93 -13.32
CA ILE A 74 -4.11 2.09 -14.74
C ILE A 74 -4.37 0.85 -15.61
N THR A 75 -5.60 0.32 -15.62
CA THR A 75 -6.07 -0.36 -16.85
C THR A 75 -6.84 0.68 -17.66
N VAL A 76 -6.14 1.36 -18.57
CA VAL A 76 -6.78 2.21 -19.59
C VAL A 76 -7.46 1.27 -20.58
N THR A 77 -8.67 0.82 -20.23
CA THR A 77 -9.48 -0.09 -21.05
C THR A 77 -9.73 0.47 -22.45
N THR A 78 -9.69 1.80 -22.62
CA THR A 78 -9.79 2.48 -23.91
C THR A 78 -8.57 2.27 -24.80
N MET A 79 -7.36 2.11 -24.25
CA MET A 79 -6.15 1.84 -25.04
C MET A 79 -6.02 0.37 -25.46
N GLU A 80 -6.62 -0.55 -24.71
CA GLU A 80 -6.66 -1.97 -25.08
C GLU A 80 -7.43 -2.19 -26.40
N LEU A 81 -8.50 -1.42 -26.61
CA LEU A 81 -9.31 -1.48 -27.84
C LEU A 81 -8.56 -0.95 -29.08
N LEU A 82 -7.55 -0.09 -28.90
CA LEU A 82 -6.83 0.57 -29.99
C LEU A 82 -5.56 -0.17 -30.44
N VAL A 83 -4.87 -0.86 -29.52
CA VAL A 83 -3.50 -1.39 -29.73
C VAL A 83 -3.47 -2.90 -30.04
N GLY A 84 -4.60 -3.61 -29.90
CA GLY A 84 -4.69 -5.05 -30.13
C GLY A 84 -4.22 -5.88 -28.92
N ARG A 85 -4.93 -7.00 -28.69
CA ARG A 85 -4.86 -7.84 -27.47
C ARG A 85 -3.43 -8.31 -27.14
N THR A 86 -2.67 -8.74 -28.15
CA THR A 86 -1.34 -9.35 -27.98
C THR A 86 -0.26 -8.34 -27.60
N VAL A 87 -0.31 -7.13 -28.17
CA VAL A 87 0.66 -6.04 -27.86
C VAL A 87 0.37 -5.47 -26.48
N TRP A 88 -0.90 -5.27 -26.15
CA TRP A 88 -1.34 -4.84 -24.81
C TRP A 88 -0.90 -5.83 -23.72
N ALA A 89 -1.05 -7.14 -23.96
CA ALA A 89 -0.58 -8.16 -23.04
C ALA A 89 0.93 -8.07 -22.77
N LYS A 90 1.75 -7.81 -23.80
CA LYS A 90 3.21 -7.61 -23.64
C LYS A 90 3.53 -6.31 -22.88
N MET A 91 2.90 -5.19 -23.22
CA MET A 91 3.09 -3.92 -22.50
C MET A 91 2.75 -4.04 -21.02
N LYS A 92 1.63 -4.71 -20.69
CA LYS A 92 1.24 -4.94 -19.30
C LYS A 92 2.25 -5.81 -18.53
N LYS A 93 2.92 -6.76 -19.20
CA LYS A 93 4.00 -7.55 -18.58
C LYS A 93 5.22 -6.67 -18.28
N VAL A 94 5.63 -5.83 -19.22
CA VAL A 94 6.74 -4.88 -19.04
C VAL A 94 6.43 -3.88 -17.93
N ALA A 95 5.22 -3.31 -17.89
CA ALA A 95 4.80 -2.39 -16.83
C ALA A 95 4.88 -3.02 -15.44
N ILE A 96 4.43 -4.29 -15.29
CA ILE A 96 4.54 -5.02 -14.03
C ILE A 96 6.02 -5.25 -13.67
N ALA A 97 6.85 -5.66 -14.63
CA ALA A 97 8.29 -5.86 -14.38
C ALA A 97 8.99 -4.56 -13.92
N ILE A 98 8.70 -3.42 -14.58
CA ILE A 98 9.21 -2.10 -14.18
C ILE A 98 8.73 -1.75 -12.77
N SER A 99 7.45 -1.97 -12.46
CA SER A 99 6.94 -1.72 -11.11
C SER A 99 7.63 -2.59 -10.06
N MET A 100 7.98 -3.84 -10.38
CA MET A 100 8.72 -4.73 -9.48
C MET A 100 10.12 -4.19 -9.20
N CYS A 101 10.83 -3.76 -10.25
CA CYS A 101 12.14 -3.12 -10.11
C CYS A 101 12.06 -1.84 -9.27
N GLY A 102 11.03 -1.01 -9.48
CA GLY A 102 10.80 0.20 -8.70
C GLY A 102 10.58 -0.10 -7.22
N VAL A 103 9.77 -1.12 -6.89
CA VAL A 103 9.52 -1.55 -5.51
C VAL A 103 10.75 -2.13 -4.85
N LEU A 104 11.52 -2.95 -5.56
CA LEU A 104 12.81 -3.45 -5.07
C LEU A 104 13.78 -2.31 -4.79
N GLY A 105 13.87 -1.31 -5.68
CA GLY A 105 14.66 -0.10 -5.47
C GLY A 105 14.21 0.68 -4.23
N LEU A 106 12.90 0.82 -4.02
CA LEU A 106 12.36 1.42 -2.79
C LEU A 106 12.75 0.63 -1.55
N ILE A 107 12.62 -0.70 -1.54
CA ILE A 107 13.00 -1.53 -0.38
C ILE A 107 14.48 -1.32 -0.03
N ILE A 108 15.37 -1.33 -1.03
CA ILE A 108 16.82 -1.13 -0.83
C ILE A 108 17.08 0.27 -0.27
N MET A 109 16.47 1.31 -0.86
CA MET A 109 16.65 2.70 -0.43
C MET A 109 16.09 2.97 0.96
N LEU A 110 15.02 2.28 1.37
CA LEU A 110 14.42 2.43 2.69
C LEU A 110 15.10 1.58 3.78
N TRP A 111 15.96 0.63 3.41
CA TRP A 111 16.65 -0.26 4.34
C TRP A 111 17.62 0.49 5.27
N GLU A 112 18.47 1.35 4.73
CA GLU A 112 19.42 2.13 5.55
C GLU A 112 18.74 3.14 6.49
N PRO A 113 17.74 3.94 6.02
CA PRO A 113 16.95 4.79 6.91
C PRO A 113 16.26 4.02 8.03
N MET A 114 15.71 2.84 7.74
CA MET A 114 15.06 1.99 8.75
C MET A 114 16.04 1.55 9.83
N LEU A 115 17.20 1.02 9.46
CA LEU A 115 18.22 0.58 10.40
C LEU A 115 18.76 1.73 11.25
N LYS A 116 18.95 2.90 10.65
CA LYS A 116 19.42 4.11 11.35
C LYS A 116 18.42 4.55 12.41
N VAL A 117 17.13 4.52 12.07
CA VAL A 117 16.03 4.92 12.93
C VAL A 117 15.75 3.89 14.03
N MET A 118 15.97 2.60 13.75
CA MET A 118 15.85 1.53 14.75
C MET A 118 16.97 1.60 15.81
N LYS A 119 18.17 2.04 15.40
CA LYS A 119 19.32 2.23 16.30
C LYS A 119 19.27 3.54 17.07
N SER A 120 18.60 4.56 16.54
CA SER A 120 18.43 5.87 17.19
C SER A 120 17.03 6.38 16.89
N PRO A 121 16.05 6.05 17.75
CA PRO A 121 14.68 6.52 17.61
C PRO A 121 14.68 8.04 17.58
N GLN A 122 14.18 8.61 16.49
CA GLN A 122 13.98 10.06 16.41
C GLN A 122 12.58 10.37 16.91
N THR A 123 12.50 11.31 17.84
CA THR A 123 11.26 11.83 18.38
C THR A 123 10.95 13.19 17.75
N THR A 124 9.68 13.60 17.78
CA THR A 124 9.22 14.81 17.09
C THR A 124 9.63 16.10 17.83
N GLY A 125 10.11 16.01 19.07
CA GLY A 125 10.52 17.16 19.87
C GLY A 125 9.36 18.07 20.29
N SER A 126 8.12 17.55 20.20
CA SER A 126 6.87 18.25 20.51
C SER A 126 6.41 17.91 21.93
N ALA A 127 5.43 18.64 22.48
CA ALA A 127 4.98 18.52 23.87
C ALA A 127 4.48 17.11 24.27
N PHE A 128 4.12 16.27 23.30
CA PHE A 128 3.70 14.88 23.50
C PHE A 128 4.81 13.85 23.16
N ASP A 129 5.85 14.28 22.44
CA ASP A 129 7.04 13.54 21.99
C ASP A 129 6.89 12.05 21.59
N PRO A 130 5.91 11.67 20.74
CA PRO A 130 5.86 10.30 20.24
C PRO A 130 7.01 10.05 19.25
N PRO A 131 7.52 8.79 19.14
CA PRO A 131 8.47 8.36 18.11
C PRO A 131 7.79 8.22 16.73
N SER A 132 7.09 9.27 16.35
CA SER A 132 6.25 9.41 15.17
C SER A 132 7.03 9.25 13.85
N PRO A 133 8.23 9.86 13.68
CA PRO A 133 9.03 9.69 12.47
C PRO A 133 9.61 8.27 12.38
N THR A 134 9.81 7.63 13.53
CA THR A 134 10.33 6.27 13.63
C THR A 134 9.29 5.24 13.21
N TYR A 135 8.05 5.44 13.66
CA TYR A 135 6.92 4.57 13.33
C TYR A 135 6.56 4.64 11.84
N VAL A 136 6.48 5.84 11.25
CA VAL A 136 6.13 6.00 9.84
C VAL A 136 7.20 5.36 8.95
N LYS A 137 8.49 5.58 9.22
CA LYS A 137 9.59 5.01 8.42
C LYS A 137 9.63 3.48 8.46
N THR A 138 9.35 2.87 9.61
CA THR A 138 9.27 1.39 9.72
C THR A 138 8.04 0.84 9.00
N MET A 139 6.88 1.51 9.13
CA MET A 139 5.67 1.11 8.42
C MET A 139 5.79 1.23 6.89
N PHE A 140 6.55 2.20 6.38
CA PHE A 140 6.83 2.30 4.94
C PHE A 140 7.56 1.07 4.40
N VAL A 141 8.52 0.50 5.14
CA VAL A 141 9.21 -0.74 4.75
C VAL A 141 8.23 -1.91 4.75
N VAL A 142 7.39 -2.02 5.78
CA VAL A 142 6.36 -3.07 5.86
C VAL A 142 5.40 -2.98 4.68
N ALA A 143 4.93 -1.77 4.34
CA ALA A 143 4.07 -1.54 3.19
C ALA A 143 4.75 -1.89 1.86
N ALA A 144 6.04 -1.56 1.70
CA ALA A 144 6.81 -1.93 0.52
C ALA A 144 6.95 -3.45 0.37
N CYS A 145 7.20 -4.17 1.48
CA CYS A 145 7.23 -5.64 1.49
C CYS A 145 5.86 -6.25 1.13
N LEU A 146 4.77 -5.72 1.69
CA LEU A 146 3.41 -6.15 1.36
C LEU A 146 3.08 -5.89 -0.12
N TYR A 147 3.50 -4.74 -0.65
CA TYR A 147 3.31 -4.39 -2.07
C TYR A 147 4.09 -5.32 -3.00
N PHE A 148 5.33 -5.69 -2.63
CA PHE A 148 6.13 -6.68 -3.37
C PHE A 148 5.47 -8.06 -3.38
N LEU A 149 4.96 -8.52 -2.23
CA LEU A 149 4.19 -9.76 -2.11
C LEU A 149 2.93 -9.75 -3.00
N GLN A 150 2.21 -8.63 -3.05
CA GLN A 150 1.03 -8.48 -3.89
C GLN A 150 1.38 -8.55 -5.38
N LEU A 151 2.51 -7.96 -5.78
CA LEU A 151 2.97 -7.97 -7.15
C LEU A 151 3.37 -9.39 -7.61
N LEU A 152 4.03 -10.15 -6.74
CA LEU A 152 4.32 -11.57 -6.96
C LEU A 152 3.04 -12.40 -7.13
N ALA A 153 2.04 -12.20 -6.26
CA ALA A 153 0.76 -12.90 -6.36
C ALA A 153 0.04 -12.60 -7.69
N ASN A 154 0.06 -11.33 -8.13
CA ASN A 154 -0.52 -10.93 -9.41
C ASN A 154 0.21 -11.57 -10.61
N LEU A 155 1.53 -11.76 -10.54
CA LEU A 155 2.31 -12.42 -11.59
C LEU A 155 1.97 -13.91 -11.69
N ILE A 156 1.88 -14.60 -10.55
CA ILE A 156 1.54 -16.04 -10.47
C ILE A 156 0.14 -16.30 -11.04
N ALA A 157 -0.86 -15.53 -10.58
CA ALA A 157 -2.24 -15.68 -11.04
C ALA A 157 -2.36 -15.50 -12.56
N ARG A 158 -1.58 -14.57 -13.13
CA ARG A 158 -1.59 -14.30 -14.57
C ARG A 158 -0.93 -15.40 -15.40
N ASN A 159 0.15 -16.01 -14.90
CA ASN A 159 0.82 -17.10 -15.60
C ASN A 159 -0.08 -18.34 -15.72
N SER A 160 -0.91 -18.59 -14.69
CA SER A 160 -1.92 -19.65 -14.72
C SER A 160 -2.98 -19.42 -15.82
N SER A 161 -3.51 -18.20 -15.95
CA SER A 161 -4.47 -17.88 -17.02
C SER A 161 -3.88 -17.96 -18.43
N GLY A 162 -2.60 -17.59 -18.61
CA GLY A 162 -1.94 -17.70 -19.91
C GLY A 162 -1.70 -19.14 -20.36
N ASN A 163 -1.50 -20.07 -19.42
CA ASN A 163 -1.30 -21.49 -19.72
C ASN A 163 -2.60 -22.16 -20.18
N GLN A 164 -3.76 -21.71 -19.68
CA GLN A 164 -5.07 -22.22 -20.10
C GLN A 164 -5.45 -21.77 -21.51
N GLU A 165 -5.11 -20.54 -21.90
CA GLU A 165 -5.42 -20.00 -23.24
C GLU A 165 -4.59 -20.71 -24.32
N SER A 166 -3.32 -21.04 -24.04
CA SER A 166 -2.47 -21.83 -24.94
C SER A 166 -2.86 -23.30 -25.08
N GLU A 167 -3.51 -23.88 -24.08
CA GLU A 167 -3.99 -25.27 -24.13
C GLU A 167 -5.31 -25.36 -24.92
N ASN A 168 -6.14 -24.33 -24.84
CA ASN A 168 -7.42 -24.24 -25.55
C ASN A 168 -7.30 -23.83 -27.03
N ASP A 169 -6.16 -23.25 -27.43
CA ASP A 169 -5.81 -22.95 -28.84
C ASP A 169 -5.12 -24.14 -29.55
N ALA A 170 -4.75 -25.19 -28.81
CA ALA A 170 -4.08 -26.39 -29.31
C ALA A 170 -5.04 -27.55 -29.65
N ASP A 171 -6.31 -27.44 -29.24
CA ASP A 171 -7.44 -28.33 -29.58
C ASP A 171 -8.35 -27.70 -30.67
#